data_AF-A0A3C0NC20-F1
#
_entry.id   AF-A0A3C0NC20-F1
#
_cell.length_a   1.000
_cell.length_b   1.000
_cell.length_c   1.000
_cell.angle_alpha   90.00
_cell.angle_beta   90.00
_cell.angle_gamma   90.00
#
_symmetry.space_group_name_H-M   'P 1'
#
loop_
_entity.id
_entity.type
_entity.pdbx_description
1 polymer ?
#
loop_
_entity_poly.entity_id
_entity_poly.type
_entity_poly.pdbx_seq_one_letter_code
_entity_poly.pdbx_strand_id
1 'polypeptide(L)'
;MAIFDWAANWWLVSGVTSTALLKVAAFFMAWAVLWLPVAIPLATLLKWRPPQPLAVQQKLPLLAVLYLIAPLILWGASWVDGVSFSDYGLDWKFNILVSLGWGSGLGILSLTIVFIGQWILGWVEWHLENWQRLGQVLFPVLLLGLW
;
A
#
# COMPACT_ATOMS: atom_id res chain seq x y z
N MET A 1 41.83 -13.45 -13.43
CA MET A 1 40.38 -13.19 -13.57
C MET A 1 39.77 -13.27 -12.18
N ALA A 2 40.02 -12.24 -11.37
CA ALA A 2 39.70 -12.21 -9.92
C ALA A 2 39.70 -10.76 -9.38
N ILE A 3 40.43 -9.87 -10.07
CA ILE A 3 40.55 -8.44 -9.71
C ILE A 3 39.29 -7.66 -10.13
N PHE A 4 38.59 -8.07 -11.19
CA PHE A 4 37.34 -7.45 -11.64
C PHE A 4 36.13 -7.82 -10.76
N ASP A 5 36.14 -9.00 -10.13
CA ASP A 5 35.05 -9.43 -9.24
C ASP A 5 35.07 -8.65 -7.91
N TRP A 6 36.25 -8.21 -7.46
CA TRP A 6 36.43 -7.39 -6.27
C TRP A 6 35.98 -5.93 -6.46
N ALA A 7 36.14 -5.36 -7.66
CA ALA A 7 35.65 -4.01 -7.93
C ALA A 7 34.11 -3.98 -8.04
N ALA A 8 33.50 -5.03 -8.59
CA ALA A 8 32.05 -5.14 -8.73
C ALA A 8 31.34 -5.31 -7.37
N ASN A 9 31.96 -6.00 -6.41
CA ASN A 9 31.36 -6.21 -5.10
C ASN A 9 31.58 -5.03 -4.12
N TRP A 10 32.65 -4.24 -4.25
CA TRP A 10 32.93 -3.10 -3.37
C TRP A 10 31.87 -2.00 -3.49
N TRP A 11 31.35 -1.72 -4.70
CA TRP A 11 30.31 -0.72 -4.93
C TRP A 11 28.93 -1.17 -4.43
N LEU A 12 28.66 -2.47 -4.46
CA LEU A 12 27.44 -3.05 -3.87
C LEU A 12 27.52 -3.06 -2.33
N VAL A 13 28.69 -3.33 -1.75
CA VAL A 13 28.91 -3.41 -0.30
C VAL A 13 28.97 -2.02 0.36
N SER A 14 29.45 -1.00 -0.34
CA SER A 14 29.48 0.38 0.19
C SER A 14 28.11 1.08 0.21
N GLY A 15 27.09 0.51 -0.44
CA GLY A 15 25.69 0.93 -0.29
C GLY A 15 25.01 0.43 1.00
N VAL A 16 25.63 -0.53 1.70
CA VAL A 16 25.02 -1.24 2.85
C VAL A 16 25.13 -0.47 4.17
N THR A 17 26.03 0.52 4.27
CA THR A 17 26.26 1.30 5.51
C THR A 17 25.60 2.69 5.47
N SER A 18 24.39 2.80 4.92
CA SER A 18 23.77 4.09 4.63
C SER A 18 22.39 4.22 5.25
N THR A 19 22.19 5.35 5.95
CA THR A 19 20.96 5.86 6.55
C THR A 19 19.71 5.34 5.85
N ALA A 20 18.70 4.84 6.57
CA ALA A 20 17.49 4.22 6.01
C ALA A 20 16.89 4.96 4.78
N LEU A 21 17.01 6.30 4.75
CA LEU A 21 16.67 7.16 3.62
C LEU A 21 17.32 6.77 2.28
N LEU A 22 18.59 6.36 2.27
CA LEU A 22 19.31 5.98 1.05
C LEU A 22 18.83 4.64 0.51
N LYS A 23 18.51 3.67 1.38
CA LYS A 23 17.85 2.43 0.97
C LYS A 23 16.48 2.70 0.33
N VAL A 24 15.69 3.57 0.95
CA VAL A 24 14.38 3.99 0.43
C VAL A 24 14.53 4.71 -0.92
N ALA A 25 15.48 5.63 -1.05
CA ALA A 25 15.75 6.34 -2.30
C ALA A 25 16.18 5.37 -3.42
N ALA A 26 17.09 4.44 -3.13
CA ALA A 26 17.53 3.42 -4.08
C ALA A 26 16.37 2.52 -4.55
N PHE A 27 15.51 2.11 -3.62
CA PHE A 27 14.31 1.33 -3.93
C PHE A 27 13.38 2.06 -4.91
N PHE A 28 13.03 3.33 -4.62
CA PHE A 28 12.17 4.11 -5.52
C PHE A 28 12.84 4.43 -6.86
N MET A 29 14.16 4.67 -6.89
CA MET A 29 14.88 4.86 -8.14
C MET A 29 14.85 3.59 -9.00
N ALA A 30 15.14 2.43 -8.42
CA ALA A 30 15.04 1.15 -9.14
C ALA A 30 13.62 0.93 -9.66
N TRP A 31 12.60 1.25 -8.85
CA TRP A 31 11.22 1.18 -9.27
C TRP A 31 10.91 2.07 -10.47
N ALA A 32 11.28 3.36 -10.40
CA ALA A 32 11.05 4.30 -11.49
C ALA A 32 11.78 3.88 -12.77
N VAL A 33 13.05 3.46 -12.67
CA VAL A 33 13.87 3.03 -13.80
C VAL A 33 13.31 1.78 -14.47
N LEU A 34 12.75 0.84 -13.72
CA LEU A 34 12.13 -0.37 -14.29
C LEU A 34 10.74 -0.11 -14.86
N TRP A 35 9.94 0.75 -14.21
CA TRP A 35 8.56 1.00 -14.61
C TRP A 35 8.43 2.00 -15.76
N LEU A 36 9.19 3.10 -15.76
CA LEU A 36 9.06 4.17 -16.77
C LEU A 36 9.26 3.70 -18.23
N PRO A 37 10.24 2.84 -18.56
CA PRO A 37 10.43 2.37 -19.93
C PRO A 37 9.22 1.63 -20.50
N VAL A 38 8.40 1.02 -19.65
CA VAL A 38 7.16 0.33 -20.06
C VAL A 38 5.97 1.27 -19.99
N ALA A 39 5.93 2.15 -18.98
CA ALA A 39 4.84 3.10 -18.77
C ALA A 39 4.77 4.17 -19.87
N ILE A 40 5.91 4.66 -20.37
CA ILE A 40 5.95 5.72 -21.40
C ILE A 40 5.32 5.26 -22.73
N PRO A 41 5.72 4.11 -23.32
CA PRO A 41 5.04 3.55 -24.49
C PRO A 41 3.54 3.31 -24.25
N LEU A 42 3.18 2.80 -23.08
CA LEU A 42 1.78 2.55 -22.75
C LEU A 42 0.96 3.85 -22.65
N ALA A 43 1.53 4.89 -22.04
CA ALA A 43 0.91 6.21 -21.93
C ALA A 43 0.73 6.88 -23.30
N THR A 44 1.71 6.75 -24.21
CA THR A 44 1.59 7.25 -25.58
C THR A 44 0.54 6.49 -26.39
N LEU A 45 0.45 5.17 -26.24
CA LEU A 45 -0.59 4.33 -26.86
C LEU A 45 -1.99 4.69 -26.33
N LEU A 46 -2.09 5.03 -25.05
CA LEU A 46 -3.32 5.52 -24.41
C LEU A 46 -3.63 6.99 -24.75
N LYS A 47 -2.78 7.65 -25.57
CA LYS A 47 -2.90 9.07 -25.96
C LYS A 47 -2.97 10.03 -24.77
N TRP A 48 -2.36 9.66 -23.65
CA TRP A 48 -2.31 10.53 -22.48
C TRP A 48 -1.35 11.71 -22.72
N ARG A 49 -1.77 12.92 -22.35
CA ARG A 49 -0.99 14.15 -22.47
C ARG A 49 -1.00 14.90 -21.13
N PRO A 50 0.14 15.10 -20.46
CA PRO A 50 0.23 16.01 -19.31
C PRO A 50 -0.25 17.42 -19.75
N PRO A 51 -1.07 18.16 -18.98
CA PRO A 51 -1.51 17.95 -17.59
C PRO A 51 -2.92 17.35 -17.45
N GLN A 52 -3.48 16.71 -18.49
CA GLN A 52 -4.84 16.17 -18.40
C GLN A 52 -4.92 15.03 -17.38
N PRO A 53 -5.94 15.03 -16.50
CA PRO A 53 -6.14 13.93 -15.56
C PRO A 53 -6.38 12.64 -16.35
N LEU A 54 -5.74 11.55 -15.91
CA LEU A 54 -5.94 10.25 -16.54
C LEU A 54 -7.39 9.83 -16.38
N ALA A 55 -8.06 9.47 -17.48
CA ALA A 55 -9.35 8.82 -17.40
C ALA A 55 -9.22 7.50 -16.63
N VAL A 56 -10.26 7.10 -15.90
CA VAL A 56 -10.27 5.84 -15.09
C VAL A 56 -9.82 4.63 -15.93
N GLN A 57 -10.25 4.59 -17.19
CA GLN A 57 -9.92 3.55 -18.16
C GLN A 57 -8.42 3.53 -18.55
N GLN A 58 -7.75 4.68 -18.54
CA GLN A 58 -6.32 4.82 -18.86
C GLN A 58 -5.43 4.59 -17.63
N LYS A 59 -5.97 4.83 -16.42
CA LYS A 59 -5.26 4.61 -15.16
C LYS A 59 -5.01 3.12 -14.89
N LEU A 60 -5.99 2.27 -15.21
CA LEU A 60 -5.92 0.83 -14.93
C LEU A 60 -4.75 0.13 -15.61
N PRO A 61 -4.47 0.30 -16.92
CA PRO A 61 -3.31 -0.33 -17.56
C PRO A 61 -1.96 0.12 -16.98
N LEU A 62 -1.80 1.41 -16.65
CA LEU A 62 -0.56 1.94 -16.06
C LEU A 62 -0.33 1.39 -14.65
N LEU A 63 -1.40 1.26 -13.86
CA LEU A 63 -1.36 0.57 -12.57
C LEU A 63 -1.03 -0.90 -12.73
N ALA A 64 -1.62 -1.60 -13.70
CA ALA A 64 -1.36 -3.02 -13.92
C ALA A 64 0.14 -3.30 -14.16
N VAL A 65 0.80 -2.48 -15.00
CA VAL A 65 2.26 -2.59 -15.20
C VAL A 65 3.03 -2.29 -13.92
N LEU A 66 2.60 -1.29 -13.13
CA LEU A 66 3.23 -0.96 -11.86
C LEU A 66 3.16 -2.13 -10.86
N TYR A 67 1.99 -2.75 -10.73
CA TYR A 67 1.76 -3.90 -9.85
C TYR A 67 2.46 -5.17 -10.35
N LEU A 68 2.64 -5.33 -11.66
CA LEU A 68 3.38 -6.46 -12.22
C LEU A 68 4.87 -6.40 -11.88
N ILE A 69 5.44 -5.20 -11.85
CA ILE A 69 6.86 -4.98 -11.56
C ILE A 69 7.13 -4.97 -10.04
N ALA A 70 6.16 -4.58 -9.22
CA ALA A 70 6.27 -4.54 -7.77
C ALA A 70 6.86 -5.82 -7.12
N PRO A 71 6.37 -7.05 -7.38
CA PRO A 71 6.93 -8.26 -6.77
C PRO A 71 8.39 -8.51 -7.19
N LEU A 72 8.78 -8.13 -8.40
CA LEU A 72 10.16 -8.29 -8.88
C LEU A 72 11.12 -7.36 -8.13
N ILE A 73 10.70 -6.12 -7.88
CA ILE A 73 11.50 -5.15 -7.12
C ILE A 73 11.59 -5.57 -5.65
N LEU A 74 10.47 -6.01 -5.06
CA LEU A 74 10.46 -6.54 -3.70
C LEU A 74 11.36 -7.77 -3.56
N TRP A 75 11.44 -8.62 -4.59
CA TRP A 75 12.35 -9.77 -4.63
C TRP A 75 13.81 -9.35 -4.67
N GLY A 76 14.12 -8.33 -5.46
CA GLY A 76 15.46 -7.74 -5.49
C GLY A 76 15.84 -7.15 -4.13
N ALA A 77 14.93 -6.39 -3.51
CA ALA A 77 15.14 -5.79 -2.19
C ALA A 77 15.33 -6.86 -1.10
N SER A 78 14.50 -7.90 -1.08
CA SER A 78 14.61 -9.01 -0.12
C SER A 78 15.94 -9.74 -0.25
N TRP A 79 16.43 -9.93 -1.49
CA TRP A 79 17.72 -10.58 -1.74
C TRP A 79 18.91 -9.72 -1.27
N VAL A 80 18.84 -8.40 -1.45
CA VAL A 80 19.89 -7.45 -1.01
C VAL A 80 19.93 -7.31 0.51
N ASP A 81 18.77 -7.21 1.16
CA ASP A 81 18.67 -7.07 2.62
C ASP A 81 18.77 -8.41 3.36
N GLY A 82 18.76 -9.55 2.64
CA GLY A 82 18.82 -10.90 3.21
C GLY A 82 17.60 -11.26 4.08
N VAL A 83 16.50 -10.53 3.91
CA VAL A 83 15.24 -10.72 4.65
C VAL A 83 14.24 -11.53 3.82
N SER A 84 13.36 -12.25 4.49
CA SER A 84 12.30 -12.99 3.82
C SER A 84 11.17 -12.05 3.39
N PHE A 85 10.44 -12.42 2.34
CA PHE A 85 9.20 -11.72 1.97
C PHE A 85 8.18 -11.66 3.11
N SER A 86 8.19 -12.64 4.00
CA SER A 86 7.35 -12.66 5.20
C SER A 86 7.61 -11.48 6.13
N ASP A 87 8.82 -10.94 6.12
CA ASP A 87 9.25 -9.90 7.05
C ASP A 87 8.74 -8.51 6.63
N TYR A 88 8.40 -8.34 5.35
CA TYR A 88 7.67 -7.16 4.84
C TYR A 88 6.16 -7.25 5.06
N GLY A 89 5.64 -8.43 5.42
CA GLY A 89 4.23 -8.68 5.63
C GLY A 89 3.73 -8.23 7.00
N LEU A 90 2.43 -8.42 7.22
CA LEU A 90 1.85 -8.21 8.54
C LEU A 90 2.35 -9.33 9.47
N ASP A 91 3.19 -8.96 10.44
CA ASP A 91 3.59 -9.87 11.49
C ASP A 91 2.37 -10.16 12.38
N TRP A 92 1.89 -11.39 12.42
CA TRP A 92 0.70 -11.81 13.18
C TRP A 92 0.98 -11.90 14.69
N LYS A 93 1.61 -10.86 15.25
CA LYS A 93 1.81 -10.70 16.68
C LYS A 93 0.48 -10.36 17.32
N PHE A 94 0.13 -11.10 18.36
CA PHE A 94 -1.06 -10.84 19.18
C PHE A 94 -1.15 -9.37 19.63
N ASN A 95 -0.01 -8.72 19.88
CA ASN A 95 0.04 -7.31 20.25
C ASN A 95 -0.46 -6.36 19.15
N ILE A 96 -0.23 -6.68 17.87
CA ILE A 96 -0.76 -5.92 16.74
C ILE A 96 -2.28 -6.08 16.68
N LEU A 97 -2.81 -7.28 16.91
CA LEU A 97 -4.25 -7.53 16.96
C LEU A 97 -4.92 -6.79 18.13
N VAL A 98 -4.27 -6.76 19.30
CA VAL A 98 -4.75 -6.01 20.46
C VAL A 98 -4.76 -4.51 20.17
N SER A 99 -3.68 -3.97 19.58
CA SER A 99 -3.61 -2.55 19.22
C SER A 99 -4.66 -2.18 18.16
N LEU A 100 -4.87 -3.04 17.17
CA LEU A 100 -5.91 -2.88 16.15
C LEU A 100 -7.31 -2.90 16.75
N GLY A 101 -7.56 -3.80 17.71
CA GLY A 101 -8.81 -3.87 18.47
C GLY A 101 -9.06 -2.61 19.29
N TRP A 102 -8.04 -2.07 19.97
CA TRP A 102 -8.11 -0.81 20.70
C TRP A 102 -8.40 0.39 19.78
N GLY A 103 -7.65 0.50 18.67
CA GLY A 103 -7.87 1.57 17.69
C GLY A 103 -9.27 1.53 17.07
N SER A 104 -9.72 0.33 16.69
CA SER A 104 -11.07 0.11 16.17
C SER A 104 -12.14 0.44 17.22
N GLY A 105 -11.94 0.02 18.46
CA GLY A 105 -12.84 0.31 19.58
C GLY A 105 -12.95 1.81 19.86
N LEU A 106 -11.84 2.54 19.83
CA LEU A 106 -11.82 4.00 19.95
C LEU A 106 -12.55 4.68 18.79
N GLY A 107 -12.35 4.21 17.56
CA GLY A 107 -13.06 4.71 16.38
C GLY A 107 -14.58 4.50 16.49
N ILE A 108 -15.01 3.30 16.87
CA ILE A 108 -16.43 2.97 17.10
C ILE A 108 -17.01 3.83 18.22
N LEU A 109 -16.27 4.01 19.32
CA LEU A 109 -16.71 4.82 20.46
C LEU A 109 -16.88 6.29 20.04
N SER A 110 -15.94 6.84 19.28
CA SER A 110 -16.01 8.20 18.74
C SER A 110 -17.23 8.39 17.84
N LEU A 111 -17.44 7.47 16.89
CA LEU A 111 -18.62 7.50 16.01
C LEU A 111 -19.91 7.38 16.81
N THR A 112 -19.95 6.50 17.81
CA THR A 112 -21.11 6.33 18.69
C THR A 112 -21.48 7.64 19.37
N ILE A 113 -20.51 8.38 19.90
CA ILE A 113 -20.74 9.70 20.52
C ILE A 113 -21.35 10.68 19.51
N VAL A 114 -20.80 10.75 18.29
CA VAL A 114 -21.29 11.63 17.23
C VAL A 114 -22.73 11.27 16.83
N PHE A 115 -23.02 10.00 16.60
CA PHE A 115 -24.35 9.53 16.21
C PHE A 115 -25.40 9.72 17.32
N ILE A 116 -25.01 9.57 18.60
CA ILE A 116 -25.88 9.91 19.72
C ILE A 116 -26.20 11.41 19.71
N GLY A 117 -25.21 12.26 19.50
CA GLY A 117 -25.42 13.71 19.40
C GLY A 117 -26.36 14.08 18.25
N GLN A 118 -26.17 13.48 17.07
CA GLN A 118 -27.03 13.67 15.91
C GLN A 118 -28.47 13.17 16.16
N TRP A 119 -28.62 12.07 16.88
CA TRP A 119 -29.93 11.56 17.27
C TRP A 119 -30.66 12.51 18.23
N ILE A 120 -29.97 13.06 19.24
CA ILE A 120 -30.56 14.04 20.17
C ILE A 120 -31.00 15.31 19.44
N LEU A 121 -30.27 15.73 18.42
CA LEU A 121 -30.62 16.87 17.56
C LEU A 121 -31.74 16.57 16.54
N GLY A 122 -32.24 15.33 16.50
CA GLY A 122 -33.29 14.91 15.56
C GLY A 122 -32.82 14.76 14.11
N TRP A 123 -31.51 14.64 13.87
CA TRP A 123 -30.94 14.50 12.52
C TRP A 123 -30.90 13.05 12.01
N VAL A 124 -31.13 12.08 12.91
CA VAL A 124 -31.07 10.65 12.61
C VAL A 124 -32.37 9.99 13.04
N GLU A 125 -33.05 9.37 12.08
CA GLU A 125 -34.19 8.49 12.31
C GLU A 125 -33.75 7.03 12.22
N TRP A 126 -34.07 6.24 13.25
CA TRP A 126 -33.67 4.84 13.34
C TRP A 126 -34.73 3.93 12.70
N HIS A 127 -34.38 3.26 11.60
CA HIS A 127 -35.24 2.27 10.95
C HIS A 127 -34.86 0.84 11.35
N LEU A 128 -35.49 0.34 12.42
CA LEU A 128 -35.25 -1.01 12.97
C LEU A 128 -35.61 -2.15 12.00
N GLU A 129 -36.42 -1.88 10.98
CA GLU A 129 -36.80 -2.82 9.91
C GLU A 129 -35.59 -3.34 9.13
N ASN A 130 -34.49 -2.58 9.09
CA ASN A 130 -33.28 -2.95 8.37
C ASN A 130 -32.31 -3.81 9.20
N TRP A 131 -32.67 -4.23 10.42
CA TRP A 131 -31.76 -4.99 11.30
C TRP A 131 -31.25 -6.29 10.65
N GLN A 132 -32.09 -6.96 9.86
CA GLN A 132 -31.69 -8.17 9.12
C GLN A 132 -30.60 -7.91 8.07
N ARG A 133 -30.53 -6.69 7.51
CA ARG A 133 -29.49 -6.28 6.56
C ARG A 133 -28.17 -5.93 7.24
N LEU A 134 -28.18 -5.66 8.55
CA LEU A 134 -26.98 -5.26 9.29
C LEU A 134 -25.90 -6.35 9.22
N GLY A 135 -26.28 -7.63 9.35
CA GLY A 135 -25.34 -8.75 9.24
C GLY A 135 -24.69 -8.87 7.86
N GLN A 136 -25.43 -8.55 6.78
CA GLN A 136 -24.91 -8.57 5.41
C GLN A 136 -23.93 -7.43 5.14
N VAL A 137 -24.12 -6.28 5.79
CA VAL A 137 -23.32 -5.07 5.55
C VAL A 137 -22.16 -4.93 6.53
N LEU A 138 -22.25 -5.54 7.72
CA LEU A 138 -21.20 -5.50 8.75
C LEU A 138 -19.84 -5.96 8.23
N PHE A 139 -19.79 -7.11 7.56
CA PHE A 139 -18.52 -7.65 7.07
C PHE A 139 -17.88 -6.79 5.97
N PRO A 140 -18.61 -6.37 4.91
CA PRO A 140 -18.10 -5.40 3.94
C PRO A 140 -17.64 -4.08 4.57
N VAL A 141 -18.40 -3.54 5.53
CA VAL A 141 -18.06 -2.25 6.17
C VAL A 141 -16.84 -2.38 7.07
N LEU A 142 -16.69 -3.48 7.82
CA LEU A 142 -15.49 -3.74 8.61
C LEU A 142 -14.27 -3.90 7.71
N LEU A 143 -14.38 -4.64 6.60
CA LEU A 143 -13.30 -4.78 5.62
C LEU A 143 -12.92 -3.43 5.01
N LEU A 144 -13.90 -2.60 4.64
CA LEU A 144 -13.66 -1.26 4.13
C LEU A 144 -13.00 -0.35 5.18
N GLY A 145 -13.38 -0.47 6.45
CA GLY A 145 -12.78 0.30 7.54
C GLY A 145 -11.37 -0.15 7.93
N LEU A 146 -10.99 -1.38 7.59
CA LEU A 146 -9.67 -1.96 7.83
C LEU A 146 -8.69 -1.74 6.66
N TRP A 147 -9.17 -1.32 5.49
CA TRP A 147 -8.38 -1.06 4.28
C TRP A 147 -7.87 0.39 4.23
#